data_AF-A0A7C7JU56-F1
#
_entry.id   AF-A0A7C7JU56-F1
#
_cell.length_a   1.000
_cell.length_b   1.000
_cell.length_c   1.000
_cell.angle_alpha   90.00
_cell.angle_beta   90.00
_cell.angle_gamma   90.00
#
_symmetry.space_group_name_H-M   'P 1'
#
loop_
_entity.id
_entity.type
_entity.pdbx_description
1 polymer ?
#
loop_
_entity_poly.entity_id
_entity_poly.type
_entity_poly.pdbx_seq_one_letter_code
_entity_poly.pdbx_strand_id
1 'polypeptide(L)'
;NTVLAPYAADPSFLRYEAEDEARRERWDVDTEARVARPSTPALRAQGIEIPFRPMLGCIGVAPPRKEAVWTATPGEFGGNLDYFGMVEGVTVMLPVFEAGALLFIGDGHVRQGEGEVLGNALEISMDVEFSVDLIKGGQIRWPRIETEDAIIVLGSARPLLQALQHATTELQRWLISDYGYDERGSSLLMGHVLEYEVVQVVDPHFTIAAKIPKSFLTS
;
A
#
# COMPACT_ATOMS: atom_id res chain seq x y z
N ASN A 1 17.81 -1.74 -2.47
CA ASN A 1 18.52 -0.60 -3.06
C ASN A 1 19.15 0.21 -1.92
N THR A 2 20.07 1.13 -2.17
CA THR A 2 20.71 1.97 -1.12
C THR A 2 20.61 3.47 -1.41
N VAL A 3 19.91 3.85 -2.48
CA VAL A 3 19.74 5.24 -2.92
C VAL A 3 18.28 5.52 -3.23
N LEU A 4 17.81 6.72 -2.94
CA LEU A 4 16.43 7.14 -3.22
C LEU A 4 16.08 6.94 -4.70
N ALA A 5 14.86 6.48 -4.95
CA ALA A 5 14.33 6.25 -6.28
C ALA A 5 14.15 7.58 -7.04
N PRO A 6 14.28 7.59 -8.38
CA PRO A 6 14.21 8.82 -9.19
C PRO A 6 12.89 9.60 -9.09
N TYR A 7 11.79 8.97 -8.70
CA TYR A 7 10.50 9.64 -8.53
C TYR A 7 10.27 10.19 -7.11
N ALA A 8 11.17 9.87 -6.18
CA ALA A 8 11.08 10.28 -4.78
C ALA A 8 12.06 11.39 -4.40
N ALA A 9 12.97 11.79 -5.30
CA ALA A 9 13.96 12.82 -5.04
C ALA A 9 14.21 13.69 -6.28
N ASP A 10 14.63 14.94 -6.06
CA ASP A 10 15.01 15.83 -7.14
C ASP A 10 16.19 15.25 -7.94
N PRO A 11 16.12 15.21 -9.28
CA PRO A 11 17.21 14.65 -10.09
C PRO A 11 18.55 15.35 -9.91
N SER A 12 18.57 16.63 -9.52
CA SER A 12 19.80 17.38 -9.24
C SER A 12 20.42 17.03 -7.89
N PHE A 13 19.64 16.44 -6.96
CA PHE A 13 20.11 15.98 -5.66
C PHE A 13 20.73 14.58 -5.75
N LEU A 14 20.16 13.71 -6.59
CA LEU A 14 20.71 12.39 -6.85
C LEU A 14 22.07 12.53 -7.54
N ARG A 15 23.13 12.15 -6.82
CA ARG A 15 24.49 12.16 -7.35
C ARG A 15 24.74 10.84 -8.08
N TYR A 16 25.15 10.93 -9.35
CA TYR A 16 25.49 9.78 -10.20
C TYR A 16 26.48 8.79 -9.54
N GLU A 17 27.42 9.27 -8.71
CA GLU A 17 28.37 8.40 -8.00
C GLU A 17 27.69 7.44 -7.01
N ALA A 18 26.58 7.84 -6.39
CA ALA A 18 25.81 6.97 -5.49
C ALA A 18 24.94 5.97 -6.27
N GLU A 19 24.45 6.35 -7.45
CA GLU A 19 23.70 5.47 -8.36
C GLU A 19 24.61 4.39 -8.98
N ASP A 20 25.82 4.74 -9.39
CA ASP A 20 26.83 3.78 -9.89
C ASP A 20 27.29 2.79 -8.80
N GLU A 21 27.20 3.18 -7.53
CA GLU A 21 27.44 2.33 -6.36
C GLU A 21 26.19 1.74 -5.74
N ALA A 22 25.01 1.84 -6.37
CA ALA A 22 23.77 1.28 -5.84
C ALA A 22 23.95 -0.22 -5.59
N ARG A 23 24.15 -0.58 -4.31
CA ARG A 23 24.43 -1.94 -3.87
C ARG A 23 23.19 -2.52 -3.23
N ARG A 24 23.06 -3.84 -3.31
CA ARG A 24 22.11 -4.55 -2.45
C ARG A 24 22.68 -4.55 -1.05
N GLU A 25 21.97 -3.95 -0.11
CA GLU A 25 22.26 -4.11 1.31
C GLU A 25 21.56 -5.36 1.84
N ARG A 26 22.28 -6.15 2.64
CA ARG A 26 21.68 -7.22 3.43
C ARG A 26 21.35 -6.70 4.82
N TRP A 27 20.34 -7.27 5.44
CA TRP A 27 19.92 -6.88 6.77
C TRP A 27 20.08 -8.05 7.73
N ASP A 28 20.66 -7.77 8.90
CA ASP A 28 20.61 -8.69 10.03
C ASP A 28 19.27 -8.45 10.74
N VAL A 29 18.38 -9.44 10.63
CA VAL A 29 17.01 -9.39 11.15
C VAL A 29 16.98 -10.14 12.48
N ASP A 30 16.74 -9.42 13.57
CA ASP A 30 16.59 -9.97 14.91
C ASP A 30 15.11 -10.10 15.25
N THR A 31 14.57 -11.30 15.14
CA THR A 31 13.14 -11.58 15.35
C THR A 31 12.73 -11.55 16.82
N GLU A 32 13.68 -11.77 17.75
CA GLU A 32 13.41 -11.74 19.19
C GLU A 32 13.30 -10.28 19.67
N ALA A 33 14.29 -9.46 19.31
CA ALA A 33 14.28 -8.03 19.63
C ALA A 33 13.37 -7.21 18.71
N ARG A 34 12.84 -7.82 17.63
CA ARG A 34 11.98 -7.19 16.61
C ARG A 34 12.60 -5.94 15.99
N VAL A 35 13.87 -6.04 15.64
CA VAL A 35 14.64 -4.96 15.00
C VAL A 35 15.52 -5.50 13.88
N ALA A 36 15.75 -4.68 12.85
CA ALA A 36 16.65 -5.00 11.76
C ALA A 36 17.75 -3.95 11.65
N ARG A 37 18.98 -4.40 11.33
CA ARG A 37 20.15 -3.55 11.20
C ARG A 37 20.88 -3.87 9.89
N PRO A 38 21.47 -2.88 9.19
CA PRO A 38 22.30 -3.16 8.01
C PRO A 38 23.42 -4.13 8.38
N SER A 39 23.68 -5.15 7.56
CA SER A 39 24.78 -6.10 7.74
C SER A 39 26.13 -5.43 7.50
N THR A 40 26.19 -4.36 6.69
CA THR A 40 27.41 -3.60 6.42
C THR A 40 27.87 -2.83 7.67
N PRO A 41 29.08 -3.09 8.22
CA PRO A 41 29.53 -2.48 9.48
C PRO A 41 29.59 -0.95 9.45
N ALA A 42 29.99 -0.35 8.32
CA ALA A 42 30.06 1.10 8.16
C ALA A 42 28.67 1.76 8.19
N LEU A 43 27.63 1.08 7.70
CA LEU A 43 26.24 1.56 7.78
C LEU A 43 25.69 1.35 9.20
N ARG A 44 25.96 0.19 9.81
CA ARG A 44 25.59 -0.09 11.20
C ARG A 44 26.19 0.90 12.19
N ALA A 45 27.44 1.30 11.98
CA ALA A 45 28.14 2.29 12.81
C ALA A 45 27.46 3.68 12.80
N GLN A 46 26.56 3.94 11.85
CA GLN A 46 25.74 5.16 11.81
C GLN A 46 24.51 5.07 12.74
N GLY A 47 24.32 3.94 13.44
CA GLY A 47 23.20 3.75 14.37
C GLY A 47 21.88 3.38 13.71
N ILE A 48 21.91 2.84 12.48
CA ILE A 48 20.70 2.42 11.77
C ILE A 48 20.14 1.15 12.42
N GLU A 49 19.01 1.30 13.08
CA GLU A 49 18.22 0.23 13.68
C GLU A 49 16.74 0.50 13.42
N ILE A 50 16.08 -0.46 12.76
CA ILE A 50 14.72 -0.29 12.27
C ILE A 50 13.80 -1.25 13.03
N PRO A 51 12.82 -0.75 13.80
CA PRO A 51 11.85 -1.59 14.47
C PRO A 51 10.89 -2.23 13.46
N PHE A 52 10.51 -3.47 13.74
CA PHE A 52 9.59 -4.21 12.88
C PHE A 52 8.20 -3.57 12.87
N ARG A 53 7.61 -3.54 11.69
CA ARG A 53 6.16 -3.43 11.51
C ARG A 53 5.83 -4.22 10.24
N PRO A 54 5.73 -5.55 10.35
CA PRO A 54 5.65 -6.42 9.20
C PRO A 54 4.37 -6.16 8.41
N MET A 55 4.46 -6.22 7.09
CA MET A 55 3.35 -5.99 6.16
C MET A 55 3.50 -6.85 4.89
N LEU A 56 2.41 -6.93 4.13
CA LEU A 56 2.41 -7.48 2.77
C LEU A 56 2.36 -6.35 1.74
N GLY A 57 3.35 -6.29 0.85
CA GLY A 57 3.36 -5.36 -0.28
C GLY A 57 2.36 -5.74 -1.37
N CYS A 58 2.21 -7.05 -1.60
CA CYS A 58 1.43 -7.56 -2.71
C CYS A 58 0.21 -8.36 -2.22
N ILE A 59 -1.00 -7.86 -2.50
CA ILE A 59 -2.28 -8.55 -2.27
C ILE A 59 -3.19 -8.21 -3.45
N GLY A 60 -3.72 -9.22 -4.13
CA GLY A 60 -4.60 -8.97 -5.27
C GLY A 60 -5.36 -10.19 -5.75
N VAL A 61 -6.23 -9.96 -6.74
CA VAL A 61 -7.01 -10.99 -7.44
C VAL A 61 -6.72 -10.92 -8.94
N ALA A 62 -7.23 -11.87 -9.72
CA ALA A 62 -7.09 -11.80 -11.17
C ALA A 62 -7.70 -10.49 -11.70
N PRO A 63 -6.98 -9.78 -12.60
CA PRO A 63 -7.44 -8.53 -13.17
C PRO A 63 -8.65 -8.76 -14.10
N PRO A 64 -9.43 -7.70 -14.40
CA PRO A 64 -10.53 -7.82 -15.32
C PRO A 64 -10.07 -8.13 -16.74
N ARG A 65 -11.04 -8.48 -17.60
CA ARG A 65 -10.82 -8.69 -19.04
C ARG A 65 -9.86 -9.85 -19.35
N LYS A 66 -9.62 -10.75 -18.40
CA LYS A 66 -8.69 -11.89 -18.52
C LYS A 66 -7.27 -11.47 -18.89
N GLU A 67 -6.85 -10.30 -18.46
CA GLU A 67 -5.49 -9.82 -18.68
C GLU A 67 -4.50 -10.56 -17.78
N ALA A 68 -3.22 -10.54 -18.17
CA ALA A 68 -2.11 -10.97 -17.33
C ALA A 68 -1.25 -9.74 -17.04
N VAL A 69 -1.39 -9.19 -15.84
CA VAL A 69 -0.65 -8.00 -15.41
C VAL A 69 0.55 -8.44 -14.59
N TRP A 70 1.70 -7.76 -14.78
CA TRP A 70 2.90 -8.04 -14.00
C TRP A 70 2.65 -7.79 -12.51
N THR A 71 3.15 -8.66 -11.64
CA THR A 71 2.88 -8.62 -10.19
C THR A 71 3.34 -7.34 -9.52
N ALA A 72 4.30 -6.61 -10.10
CA ALA A 72 4.80 -5.31 -9.61
C ALA A 72 3.89 -4.12 -9.97
N THR A 73 2.78 -4.33 -10.68
CA THR A 73 1.86 -3.25 -11.06
C THR A 73 0.61 -3.30 -10.19
N PRO A 74 0.31 -2.24 -9.40
CA PRO A 74 -0.97 -2.13 -8.73
C PRO A 74 -2.09 -1.65 -9.65
N GLY A 75 -3.32 -1.95 -9.28
CA GLY A 75 -4.53 -1.51 -9.98
C GLY A 75 -5.81 -1.81 -9.20
N GLU A 76 -6.94 -1.76 -9.90
CA GLU A 76 -8.26 -2.04 -9.33
C GLU A 76 -8.38 -3.43 -8.70
N PHE A 77 -7.55 -4.38 -9.15
CA PHE A 77 -7.47 -5.75 -8.67
C PHE A 77 -6.54 -5.95 -7.46
N GLY A 78 -5.98 -4.87 -6.91
CA GLY A 78 -4.90 -4.93 -5.91
C GLY A 78 -3.55 -4.99 -6.60
N GLY A 79 -2.73 -6.00 -6.31
CA GLY A 79 -1.38 -6.16 -6.87
C GLY A 79 -0.33 -5.61 -5.91
N ASN A 80 0.72 -4.99 -6.46
CA ASN A 80 1.82 -4.37 -5.70
C ASN A 80 1.39 -3.04 -5.06
N LEU A 81 0.58 -3.13 -4.03
CA LEU A 81 -0.03 -1.96 -3.40
C LEU A 81 1.00 -1.21 -2.54
N ASP A 82 1.90 -1.95 -1.90
CA ASP A 82 2.93 -1.45 -0.97
C ASP A 82 2.36 -0.52 0.08
N TYR A 83 1.17 -0.86 0.57
CA TYR A 83 0.52 -0.10 1.60
C TYR A 83 1.13 -0.40 2.95
N PHE A 84 1.83 0.58 3.53
CA PHE A 84 2.44 0.46 4.84
C PHE A 84 1.45 0.10 5.97
N GLY A 85 0.16 0.36 5.77
CA GLY A 85 -0.92 -0.07 6.66
C GLY A 85 -1.42 -1.51 6.43
N MET A 86 -0.84 -2.27 5.49
CA MET A 86 -1.18 -3.67 5.19
C MET A 86 -0.58 -4.64 6.21
N VAL A 87 -0.94 -4.43 7.47
CA VAL A 87 -0.40 -5.13 8.64
C VAL A 87 -1.41 -6.15 9.19
N GLU A 88 -1.01 -6.92 10.19
CA GLU A 88 -1.91 -7.79 10.95
C GLU A 88 -3.12 -7.02 11.51
N GLY A 89 -4.31 -7.64 11.46
CA GLY A 89 -5.54 -7.10 12.03
C GLY A 89 -6.39 -6.26 11.09
N VAL A 90 -5.93 -6.01 9.85
CA VAL A 90 -6.72 -5.27 8.84
C VAL A 90 -7.54 -6.21 7.97
N THR A 91 -8.70 -5.75 7.50
CA THR A 91 -9.51 -6.45 6.50
C THR A 91 -9.35 -5.77 5.15
N VAL A 92 -9.02 -6.54 4.10
CA VAL A 92 -8.93 -6.04 2.73
C VAL A 92 -10.09 -6.59 1.92
N MET A 93 -10.83 -5.70 1.28
CA MET A 93 -11.89 -6.02 0.34
C MET A 93 -11.42 -5.76 -1.08
N LEU A 94 -11.48 -6.78 -1.93
CA LEU A 94 -11.07 -6.73 -3.33
C LEU A 94 -12.25 -7.00 -4.26
N PRO A 95 -12.39 -6.26 -5.37
CA PRO A 95 -13.41 -6.55 -6.37
C PRO A 95 -13.12 -7.89 -7.06
N VAL A 96 -14.14 -8.73 -7.25
CA VAL A 96 -13.98 -10.03 -7.95
C VAL A 96 -14.28 -9.84 -9.43
N PHE A 97 -13.25 -9.91 -10.27
CA PHE A 97 -13.39 -9.77 -11.73
C PHE A 97 -13.54 -11.10 -12.48
N GLU A 98 -12.92 -12.17 -11.98
CA GLU A 98 -12.91 -13.48 -12.60
C GLU A 98 -13.41 -14.56 -11.63
N ALA A 99 -13.86 -15.69 -12.18
CA ALA A 99 -14.40 -16.79 -11.39
C ALA A 99 -13.36 -17.34 -10.39
N GLY A 100 -13.77 -17.44 -9.13
CA GLY A 100 -12.90 -17.89 -8.04
C GLY A 100 -11.98 -16.79 -7.47
N ALA A 101 -12.09 -15.55 -7.97
CA ALA A 101 -11.22 -14.40 -7.67
C ALA A 101 -9.75 -14.59 -8.05
N LEU A 102 -9.17 -15.78 -7.83
CA LEU A 102 -7.77 -16.09 -8.05
C LEU A 102 -6.86 -15.19 -7.20
N LEU A 103 -7.18 -15.14 -5.90
CA LEU A 103 -6.42 -14.40 -4.87
C LEU A 103 -4.95 -14.83 -4.88
N PHE A 104 -4.06 -13.86 -4.82
CA PHE A 104 -2.63 -14.02 -4.60
C PHE A 104 -2.14 -13.02 -3.55
N ILE A 105 -1.13 -13.44 -2.80
CA ILE A 105 -0.44 -12.62 -1.80
C ILE A 105 1.06 -12.89 -1.87
N GLY A 106 1.86 -11.91 -1.47
CA GLY A 106 3.30 -12.04 -1.39
C GLY A 106 3.97 -10.73 -0.99
N ASP A 107 5.27 -10.67 -1.22
CA ASP A 107 6.09 -9.48 -0.98
C ASP A 107 6.09 -9.06 0.50
N GLY A 108 6.63 -9.94 1.35
CA GLY A 108 6.70 -9.70 2.78
C GLY A 108 7.75 -8.65 3.11
N HIS A 109 7.38 -7.61 3.85
CA HIS A 109 8.33 -6.60 4.32
C HIS A 109 8.44 -6.65 5.83
N VAL A 110 9.65 -6.56 6.37
CA VAL A 110 9.86 -6.32 7.81
C VAL A 110 9.43 -4.90 8.19
N ARG A 111 9.71 -3.95 7.28
CA ARG A 111 9.38 -2.53 7.40
C ARG A 111 9.47 -1.87 6.03
N GLN A 112 8.53 -0.97 5.75
CA GLN A 112 8.58 -0.03 4.63
C GLN A 112 8.27 1.37 5.13
N GLY A 113 8.79 2.44 4.50
CA GLY A 113 8.32 3.81 4.74
C GLY A 113 7.23 4.21 3.74
N GLU A 114 6.44 5.23 4.07
CA GLU A 114 5.52 5.83 3.09
C GLU A 114 6.28 6.37 1.86
N GLY A 115 5.65 6.24 0.69
CA GLY A 115 6.23 6.54 -0.61
C GLY A 115 7.20 5.49 -1.15
N GLU A 116 7.61 4.51 -0.34
CA GLU A 116 8.59 3.48 -0.69
C GLU A 116 9.81 4.06 -1.41
N VAL A 117 10.33 5.16 -0.87
CA VAL A 117 11.22 6.08 -1.58
C VAL A 117 12.57 5.50 -2.02
N LEU A 118 12.89 4.27 -1.62
CA LEU A 118 14.09 3.53 -2.00
C LEU A 118 13.88 2.67 -3.26
N GLY A 119 12.62 2.44 -3.66
CA GLY A 119 12.23 1.51 -4.72
C GLY A 119 12.08 0.05 -4.29
N ASN A 120 12.26 -0.22 -3.00
CA ASN A 120 12.05 -1.51 -2.36
C ASN A 120 11.95 -1.30 -0.84
N ALA A 121 11.35 -2.25 -0.13
CA ALA A 121 11.28 -2.26 1.32
C ALA A 121 12.44 -3.06 1.95
N LEU A 122 12.33 -3.35 3.24
CA LEU A 122 13.14 -4.38 3.89
C LEU A 122 12.52 -5.75 3.63
N GLU A 123 12.85 -6.32 2.46
CA GLU A 123 12.28 -7.57 1.95
C GLU A 123 12.61 -8.81 2.79
N ILE A 124 11.62 -9.67 3.01
CA ILE A 124 11.78 -10.94 3.71
C ILE A 124 10.76 -11.99 3.27
N SER A 125 11.12 -13.27 3.39
CA SER A 125 10.13 -14.36 3.37
C SER A 125 9.30 -14.35 4.64
N MET A 126 7.99 -14.57 4.52
CA MET A 126 7.05 -14.48 5.63
C MET A 126 6.03 -15.62 5.57
N ASP A 127 5.71 -16.18 6.74
CA ASP A 127 4.53 -17.03 6.91
C ASP A 127 3.33 -16.14 7.27
N VAL A 128 2.21 -16.31 6.55
CA VAL A 128 1.01 -15.49 6.71
C VAL A 128 -0.19 -16.38 6.94
N GLU A 129 -0.96 -16.08 7.99
CA GLU A 129 -2.27 -16.68 8.24
C GLU A 129 -3.36 -15.65 7.93
N PHE A 130 -4.40 -16.07 7.20
CA PHE A 130 -5.52 -15.21 6.82
C PHE A 130 -6.79 -16.03 6.58
N SER A 131 -7.94 -15.38 6.66
CA SER A 131 -9.24 -15.92 6.27
C SER A 131 -9.79 -15.19 5.04
N VAL A 132 -10.65 -15.85 4.27
CA VAL A 132 -11.29 -15.28 3.09
C VAL A 132 -12.78 -15.52 3.15
N ASP A 133 -13.55 -14.43 3.08
CA ASP A 133 -15.00 -14.44 2.94
C ASP A 133 -15.43 -13.85 1.61
N LEU A 134 -16.59 -14.30 1.11
CA LEU A 134 -17.15 -13.83 -0.16
C LEU A 134 -18.40 -12.97 0.06
N ILE A 135 -18.25 -11.67 -0.18
CA ILE A 135 -19.36 -10.72 -0.15
C ILE A 135 -20.10 -10.74 -1.49
N LYS A 136 -21.37 -11.15 -1.46
CA LYS A 136 -22.24 -11.16 -2.66
C LYS A 136 -22.96 -9.83 -2.81
N GLY A 137 -23.12 -9.38 -4.06
CA GLY A 137 -23.84 -8.14 -4.38
C GLY A 137 -23.02 -6.85 -4.18
N GLY A 138 -21.78 -6.94 -3.69
CA GLY A 138 -20.86 -5.81 -3.63
C GLY A 138 -20.44 -5.34 -5.03
N GLN A 139 -20.30 -4.01 -5.19
CA GLN A 139 -19.89 -3.36 -6.44
C GLN A 139 -18.72 -2.39 -6.23
N ILE A 140 -17.75 -2.79 -5.41
CA ILE A 140 -16.55 -1.99 -5.20
C ILE A 140 -15.70 -1.99 -6.47
N ARG A 141 -14.94 -0.91 -6.70
CA ARG A 141 -14.06 -0.79 -7.88
C ARG A 141 -12.58 -0.71 -7.57
N TRP A 142 -12.23 -0.39 -6.33
CA TRP A 142 -10.85 -0.32 -5.88
C TRP A 142 -10.70 -1.06 -4.56
N PRO A 143 -9.48 -1.49 -4.20
CA PRO A 143 -9.22 -2.09 -2.90
C PRO A 143 -9.69 -1.16 -1.77
N ARG A 144 -10.52 -1.71 -0.89
CA ARG A 144 -10.95 -1.05 0.35
C ARG A 144 -10.31 -1.78 1.52
N ILE A 145 -9.90 -1.04 2.53
CA ILE A 145 -9.28 -1.58 3.74
C ILE A 145 -10.06 -1.04 4.93
N GLU A 146 -10.34 -1.92 5.88
CA GLU A 146 -10.95 -1.58 7.15
C GLU A 146 -9.99 -1.96 8.28
N THR A 147 -9.64 -0.97 9.10
CA THR A 147 -8.89 -1.15 10.35
C THR A 147 -9.85 -1.06 11.54
N GLU A 148 -9.34 -1.17 12.77
CA GLU A 148 -10.13 -0.90 13.97
C GLU A 148 -10.74 0.51 13.96
N ASP A 149 -9.97 1.50 13.49
CA ASP A 149 -10.21 2.92 13.69
C ASP A 149 -10.53 3.71 12.42
N ALA A 150 -10.39 3.13 11.23
CA ALA A 150 -10.57 3.84 9.96
C ALA A 150 -11.13 2.97 8.83
N ILE A 151 -11.74 3.63 7.85
CA ILE A 151 -11.96 3.09 6.52
C ILE A 151 -10.98 3.74 5.54
N ILE A 152 -10.39 2.93 4.66
CA ILE A 152 -9.33 3.34 3.75
C ILE A 152 -9.62 2.81 2.35
N VAL A 153 -9.33 3.59 1.33
CA VAL A 153 -9.39 3.17 -0.08
C VAL A 153 -8.05 3.39 -0.73
N LEU A 154 -7.56 2.40 -1.45
CA LEU A 154 -6.34 2.51 -2.25
C LEU A 154 -6.70 2.77 -3.70
N GLY A 155 -6.20 3.89 -4.25
CA GLY A 155 -6.28 4.19 -5.68
C GLY A 155 -4.89 4.11 -6.29
N SER A 156 -4.78 3.49 -7.47
CA SER A 156 -3.49 3.33 -8.16
C SER A 156 -3.56 3.79 -9.60
N ALA A 157 -2.64 4.65 -10.02
CA ALA A 157 -2.52 5.12 -11.40
C ALA A 157 -1.21 5.89 -11.59
N ARG A 158 -0.98 6.34 -12.83
CA ARG A 158 0.06 7.31 -13.12
C ARG A 158 -0.47 8.36 -14.09
N PRO A 159 -0.47 9.66 -13.71
CA PRO A 159 0.24 10.30 -12.58
C PRO A 159 -0.46 10.13 -11.21
N LEU A 160 0.24 10.52 -10.12
CA LEU A 160 -0.25 10.42 -8.74
C LEU A 160 -1.62 11.09 -8.51
N LEU A 161 -1.88 12.20 -9.23
CA LEU A 161 -3.17 12.89 -9.15
C LEU A 161 -4.35 12.00 -9.58
N GLN A 162 -4.14 11.10 -10.55
CA GLN A 162 -5.17 10.16 -10.97
C GLN A 162 -5.40 9.08 -9.92
N ALA A 163 -4.33 8.62 -9.25
CA ALA A 163 -4.42 7.69 -8.13
C ALA A 163 -5.25 8.29 -6.99
N LEU A 164 -5.01 9.57 -6.67
CA LEU A 164 -5.82 10.35 -5.73
C LEU A 164 -7.29 10.37 -6.15
N GLN A 165 -7.61 10.73 -7.41
CA GLN A 165 -8.99 10.76 -7.91
C GLN A 165 -9.71 9.42 -7.76
N HIS A 166 -9.01 8.31 -8.03
CA HIS A 166 -9.55 6.96 -7.84
C HIS A 166 -9.88 6.67 -6.38
N ALA A 167 -8.93 6.93 -5.47
CA ALA A 167 -9.12 6.73 -4.04
C ALA A 167 -10.27 7.59 -3.48
N THR A 168 -10.31 8.88 -3.82
CA THR A 168 -11.39 9.79 -3.37
C THR A 168 -12.76 9.34 -3.88
N THR A 169 -12.86 9.01 -5.17
CA THR A 169 -14.15 8.66 -5.78
C THR A 169 -14.70 7.37 -5.17
N GLU A 170 -13.84 6.37 -4.96
CA GLU A 170 -14.29 5.11 -4.40
C GLU A 170 -14.62 5.21 -2.90
N LEU A 171 -13.90 6.03 -2.13
CA LEU A 171 -14.25 6.29 -0.74
C LEU A 171 -15.61 6.98 -0.63
N GLN A 172 -15.92 7.95 -1.50
CA GLN A 172 -17.25 8.56 -1.53
C GLN A 172 -18.33 7.53 -1.86
N ARG A 173 -18.09 6.64 -2.83
CA ARG A 173 -19.02 5.54 -3.12
C ARG A 173 -19.22 4.64 -1.92
N TRP A 174 -18.16 4.36 -1.15
CA TRP A 174 -18.27 3.55 0.06
C TRP A 174 -19.18 4.21 1.10
N LEU A 175 -18.99 5.51 1.36
CA LEU A 175 -19.86 6.28 2.26
C LEU A 175 -21.34 6.25 1.80
N ILE A 176 -21.59 6.36 0.50
CA ILE A 176 -22.95 6.36 -0.05
C ILE A 176 -23.60 4.97 0.03
N SER A 177 -22.86 3.94 -0.37
CA SER A 177 -23.40 2.58 -0.47
C SER A 177 -23.61 1.91 0.89
N ASP A 178 -22.67 2.07 1.81
CA ASP A 178 -22.63 1.24 3.02
C ASP A 178 -22.91 2.05 4.30
N TYR A 179 -22.69 3.37 4.27
CA TYR A 179 -22.92 4.26 5.43
C TYR A 179 -24.12 5.21 5.26
N GLY A 180 -24.87 5.11 4.15
CA GLY A 180 -26.14 5.81 3.96
C GLY A 180 -26.04 7.32 3.75
N TYR A 181 -24.84 7.87 3.48
CA TYR A 181 -24.69 9.26 3.10
C TYR A 181 -25.26 9.51 1.69
N ASP A 182 -25.79 10.71 1.44
CA ASP A 182 -26.02 11.16 0.07
C ASP A 182 -24.74 11.81 -0.52
N GLU A 183 -24.79 12.19 -1.80
CA GLU A 183 -23.64 12.79 -2.49
C GLU A 183 -23.15 14.07 -1.80
N ARG A 184 -24.07 14.92 -1.34
CA ARG A 184 -23.73 16.21 -0.73
C ARG A 184 -23.17 16.01 0.68
N GLY A 185 -23.78 15.14 1.48
CA GLY A 185 -23.37 14.82 2.84
C GLY A 185 -22.01 14.14 2.88
N SER A 186 -21.79 13.15 2.02
CA SER A 186 -20.48 12.51 1.87
C SER A 186 -19.40 13.51 1.44
N SER A 187 -19.71 14.40 0.48
CA SER A 187 -18.77 15.45 0.05
C SER A 187 -18.40 16.40 1.18
N LEU A 188 -19.38 16.84 1.98
CA LEU A 188 -19.15 17.74 3.12
C LEU A 188 -18.32 17.06 4.21
N LEU A 189 -18.62 15.80 4.54
CA LEU A 189 -17.84 15.03 5.50
C LEU A 189 -16.38 14.90 5.02
N MET A 190 -16.20 14.36 3.80
CA MET A 190 -14.88 14.16 3.20
C MET A 190 -14.08 15.46 3.12
N GLY A 191 -14.73 16.58 2.76
CA GLY A 191 -14.07 17.89 2.67
C GLY A 191 -13.45 18.39 3.97
N HIS A 192 -13.80 17.81 5.13
CA HIS A 192 -13.31 18.22 6.45
C HIS A 192 -12.49 17.18 7.18
N VAL A 193 -12.70 15.89 6.94
CA VAL A 193 -12.07 14.80 7.73
C VAL A 193 -11.30 13.78 6.91
N LEU A 194 -11.22 13.95 5.59
CA LEU A 194 -10.47 13.06 4.72
C LEU A 194 -8.96 13.25 4.91
N GLU A 195 -8.27 12.15 5.15
CA GLU A 195 -6.82 12.08 5.24
C GLU A 195 -6.25 11.32 4.03
N TYR A 196 -5.06 11.70 3.58
CA TYR A 196 -4.34 11.00 2.52
C TYR A 196 -2.98 10.53 3.00
N GLU A 197 -2.56 9.37 2.51
CA GLU A 197 -1.20 8.84 2.68
C GLU A 197 -0.63 8.57 1.28
N VAL A 198 0.64 8.95 1.08
CA VAL A 198 1.36 8.61 -0.15
C VAL A 198 1.93 7.21 0.05
N VAL A 199 1.37 6.25 -0.68
CA VAL A 199 1.64 4.84 -0.41
C VAL A 199 2.99 4.43 -1.01
N GLN A 200 3.08 4.46 -2.34
CA GLN A 200 4.33 4.35 -3.08
C GLN A 200 4.30 5.24 -4.32
N VAL A 201 5.51 5.61 -4.78
CA VAL A 201 5.70 6.41 -6.01
C VAL A 201 6.78 5.83 -6.94
N VAL A 202 7.05 4.52 -6.85
CA VAL A 202 8.22 3.89 -7.50
C VAL A 202 7.85 2.84 -8.55
N ASP A 203 6.63 2.33 -8.49
CA ASP A 203 6.11 1.29 -9.37
C ASP A 203 5.61 1.81 -10.73
N PRO A 204 5.23 0.91 -11.66
CA PRO A 204 4.58 1.29 -12.91
C PRO A 204 3.36 2.20 -12.72
N HIS A 205 2.57 1.97 -11.66
CA HIS A 205 1.52 2.85 -11.17
C HIS A 205 1.83 3.27 -9.73
N PHE A 206 1.54 4.52 -9.38
CA PHE A 206 1.67 5.03 -8.01
C PHE A 206 0.39 4.79 -7.23
N THR A 207 0.47 4.70 -5.91
CA THR A 207 -0.68 4.41 -5.05
C THR A 207 -0.89 5.51 -4.01
N ILE A 208 -2.16 5.90 -3.80
CA ILE A 208 -2.61 6.82 -2.74
C ILE A 208 -3.64 6.09 -1.89
N ALA A 209 -3.56 6.29 -0.57
CA ALA A 209 -4.61 5.88 0.35
C ALA A 209 -5.47 7.09 0.72
N ALA A 210 -6.79 6.98 0.60
CA ALA A 210 -7.76 7.94 1.10
C ALA A 210 -8.45 7.34 2.33
N LYS A 211 -8.39 8.04 3.47
CA LYS A 211 -8.75 7.50 4.79
C LYS A 211 -9.74 8.39 5.52
N ILE A 212 -10.74 7.80 6.15
CA ILE A 212 -11.61 8.48 7.13
C ILE A 212 -11.57 7.71 8.46
N PRO A 213 -11.21 8.38 9.57
CA PRO A 213 -11.39 7.80 10.90
C PRO A 213 -12.86 7.48 11.17
N LYS A 214 -13.14 6.26 11.65
CA LYS A 214 -14.48 5.78 12.00
C LYS A 214 -15.16 6.62 13.08
N SER A 215 -14.40 7.36 13.88
CA SER A 215 -14.95 8.31 14.86
C SER A 215 -15.81 9.42 14.23
N PHE A 216 -15.66 9.68 12.93
CA PHE A 216 -16.49 10.62 12.18
C PHE A 216 -17.65 9.96 11.44
N LEU A 217 -17.72 8.63 11.42
CA LEU A 217 -18.80 7.87 10.79
C LEU A 217 -19.88 7.60 11.83
N THR A 218 -21.13 7.89 11.49
CA THR A 218 -22.27 7.51 12.32
C THR A 218 -22.46 5.99 12.28
N SER A 219 -22.81 5.41 13.44
CA SER A 219 -23.10 3.98 13.63
C SER A 219 -24.36 3.54 12.90
#